data_AF-A0A7V5VXL0-F1
#
_entry.id   AF-A0A7V5VXL0-F1
#
_cell.length_a   1.000
_cell.length_b   1.000
_cell.length_c   1.000
_cell.angle_alpha   90.00
_cell.angle_beta   90.00
_cell.angle_gamma   90.00
#
_symmetry.space_group_name_H-M   'P 1'
#
loop_
_entity.id
_entity.type
_entity.pdbx_description
1 polymer ?
#
loop_
_entity_poly.entity_id
_entity_poly.type
_entity_poly.pdbx_seq_one_letter_code
_entity_poly.pdbx_strand_id
1 'polypeptide(L)'
;MLGVILFVLLLLIYGIILSDEIFKKMFEDTKNEGVKNFINILEKYKENNLMRLIFSLVALISGLWNFFAPDFGANYSPTIIGALLPSVVMFCNGIIIYPEILGLFNFDDETKNKIKIFMEKYSPVAGITSIILGFLHIAFFKTILF
;
A
#
# COMPACT_ATOMS: atom_id res chain seq x y z
N MET A 1 15.17 13.29 0.86
CA MET A 1 15.55 12.33 -0.24
C MET A 1 15.44 10.87 0.17
N LEU A 2 16.14 10.41 1.22
CA LEU A 2 16.04 9.01 1.68
C LEU A 2 14.60 8.62 2.04
N GLY A 3 13.85 9.53 2.70
CA GLY A 3 12.46 9.30 3.05
C GLY A 3 11.57 9.02 1.84
N VAL A 4 11.82 9.68 0.71
CA VAL A 4 11.03 9.50 -0.51
C VAL A 4 11.34 8.18 -1.19
N ILE A 5 12.62 7.80 -1.24
CA ILE A 5 13.03 6.49 -1.76
C ILE A 5 12.39 5.38 -0.93
N LEU A 6 12.46 5.47 0.40
CA LEU A 6 11.84 4.50 1.30
C LEU A 6 10.32 4.45 1.08
N PHE A 7 9.66 5.60 0.95
CA PHE A 7 8.23 5.66 0.73
C PHE A 7 7.81 5.06 -0.62
N VAL A 8 8.59 5.27 -1.69
CA VAL A 8 8.38 4.62 -2.99
C VAL A 8 8.53 3.11 -2.88
N LEU A 9 9.56 2.63 -2.18
CA LEU A 9 9.73 1.20 -1.94
C LEU A 9 8.53 0.62 -1.18
N LEU A 10 8.01 1.34 -0.18
CA LEU A 10 6.78 0.95 0.50
C LEU A 10 5.61 0.90 -0.49
N LEU A 11 5.37 1.93 -1.31
CA LEU A 11 4.27 1.90 -2.30
C LEU A 11 4.34 0.66 -3.21
N LEU A 12 5.54 0.30 -3.67
CA LEU A 12 5.74 -0.89 -4.50
C LEU A 12 5.49 -2.20 -3.73
N ILE A 13 6.01 -2.32 -2.50
CA ILE A 13 5.82 -3.51 -1.66
C ILE A 13 4.33 -3.72 -1.34
N TYR A 14 3.63 -2.67 -0.93
CA TYR A 14 2.19 -2.75 -0.62
C TYR A 14 1.38 -3.00 -1.89
N GLY A 15 1.79 -2.38 -3.00
CA GLY A 15 1.22 -2.62 -4.30
C GLY A 15 1.27 -4.09 -4.71
N ILE A 16 2.42 -4.74 -4.46
CA ILE A 16 2.61 -6.17 -4.70
C ILE A 16 1.72 -7.02 -3.79
N ILE A 17 1.73 -6.74 -2.49
CA ILE A 17 0.97 -7.49 -1.48
C ILE A 17 -0.53 -7.46 -1.77
N LEU A 18 -1.06 -6.29 -2.11
CA LEU A 18 -2.49 -6.09 -2.33
C LEU A 18 -2.97 -6.58 -3.70
N SER A 19 -2.05 -6.73 -4.66
CA SER A 19 -2.33 -7.26 -6.02
C SER A 19 -2.02 -8.75 -6.13
N ASP A 20 -1.87 -9.48 -5.02
CA ASP A 20 -1.45 -10.88 -5.04
C ASP A 20 -2.36 -11.77 -5.91
N GLU A 21 -3.67 -11.56 -5.90
CA GLU A 21 -4.60 -12.31 -6.74
C GLU A 21 -4.31 -12.14 -8.23
N ILE A 22 -3.87 -10.94 -8.64
CA ILE A 22 -3.48 -10.64 -10.02
C ILE A 22 -2.19 -11.41 -10.32
N PHE A 23 -1.20 -11.34 -9.43
CA PHE A 23 0.07 -12.07 -9.61
C PHE A 23 -0.13 -13.58 -9.65
N LYS A 24 -0.98 -14.13 -8.78
CA LYS A 24 -1.34 -15.57 -8.79
C LYS A 24 -1.93 -15.98 -10.13
N LYS A 25 -2.92 -15.24 -10.64
CA LYS A 25 -3.52 -15.52 -11.95
C LYS A 25 -2.55 -15.38 -13.11
N MET A 26 -1.69 -14.36 -13.08
CA MET A 26 -0.69 -14.13 -14.13
C MET A 26 0.37 -15.23 -14.20
N PHE A 27 0.63 -15.91 -13.08
CA PHE A 27 1.74 -16.86 -12.95
C PHE A 27 1.31 -18.26 -12.53
N GLU A 28 0.01 -18.58 -12.62
CA GLU A 28 -0.55 -19.87 -12.21
C GLU A 28 0.16 -21.06 -12.89
N ASP A 29 0.41 -20.95 -14.20
CA ASP A 29 1.06 -21.98 -15.01
C ASP A 29 2.59 -21.84 -15.09
N THR A 30 3.19 -20.96 -14.30
CA THR A 30 4.64 -20.72 -14.38
C THR A 30 5.42 -21.96 -13.93
N LYS A 31 6.44 -22.34 -14.70
CA LYS A 31 7.42 -23.37 -14.28
C LYS A 31 8.60 -22.79 -13.52
N ASN A 32 8.69 -21.46 -13.42
CA ASN A 32 9.80 -20.79 -12.74
C ASN A 32 9.68 -20.94 -11.22
N GLU A 33 10.63 -21.65 -10.61
CA GLU A 33 10.66 -21.88 -9.15
C GLU A 33 10.75 -20.59 -8.34
N GLY A 34 11.47 -19.58 -8.83
CA GLY A 34 11.57 -18.28 -8.17
C GLY A 34 10.23 -17.58 -8.06
N VAL A 35 9.40 -17.63 -9.11
CA VAL A 35 8.05 -17.04 -9.11
C VAL A 35 7.10 -17.82 -8.19
N LYS A 36 7.19 -19.15 -8.16
CA LYS A 36 6.42 -19.98 -7.22
C LYS A 36 6.77 -19.65 -5.77
N ASN A 37 8.07 -19.54 -5.46
CA ASN A 37 8.53 -19.16 -4.13
C ASN A 37 8.03 -17.76 -3.73
N PHE A 38 8.03 -16.82 -4.67
CA PHE A 38 7.49 -15.48 -4.45
C PHE A 38 5.99 -15.50 -4.11
N ILE A 39 5.17 -16.25 -4.86
CA ILE A 39 3.73 -16.40 -4.56
C ILE A 39 3.53 -17.02 -3.18
N ASN A 40 4.29 -18.07 -2.84
CA ASN A 40 4.23 -18.72 -1.53
C ASN A 40 4.57 -17.75 -0.38
N ILE A 41 5.49 -16.81 -0.60
CA ILE A 41 5.80 -15.77 0.40
C ILE A 41 4.60 -14.85 0.62
N LEU A 42 3.91 -14.44 -0.45
CA LEU A 42 2.70 -13.63 -0.35
C LEU A 42 1.57 -14.35 0.39
N GLU A 43 1.42 -15.66 0.18
CA GLU A 43 0.45 -16.49 0.89
C GLU A 43 0.75 -16.59 2.38
N LYS A 44 1.99 -16.93 2.73
CA LYS A 44 2.45 -16.98 4.13
C LYS A 44 2.27 -15.65 4.84
N TYR A 45 2.45 -14.54 4.13
CA TYR A 45 2.17 -13.22 4.66
C TYR A 45 0.68 -13.03 5.01
N LYS A 46 -0.24 -13.44 4.13
CA LYS A 46 -1.70 -13.29 4.35
C LYS A 46 -2.21 -14.11 5.54
N GLU A 47 -1.60 -15.25 5.80
CA GLU A 47 -1.96 -16.10 6.94
C GLU A 47 -1.46 -15.56 8.29
N ASN A 48 -0.44 -14.68 8.27
CA ASN A 48 0.18 -14.17 9.49
C ASN A 48 -0.44 -12.84 9.95
N ASN A 49 -1.38 -12.93 10.90
CA ASN A 49 -2.07 -11.76 11.47
C ASN A 49 -1.11 -10.72 12.08
N LEU A 50 -0.04 -11.15 12.75
CA LEU A 50 0.93 -10.22 13.35
C LEU A 50 1.66 -9.43 12.27
N MET A 51 2.09 -10.09 11.19
CA MET A 51 2.74 -9.42 10.06
C MET A 51 1.78 -8.46 9.37
N ARG A 52 0.52 -8.86 9.15
CA ARG A 52 -0.52 -7.97 8.60
C ARG A 52 -0.72 -6.74 9.47
N LEU A 53 -0.81 -6.89 10.79
CA LEU A 53 -0.92 -5.77 11.72
C LEU A 53 0.30 -4.83 11.64
N ILE A 54 1.52 -5.38 11.66
CA ILE A 54 2.75 -4.57 11.56
C ILE A 54 2.77 -3.78 10.25
N PHE A 55 2.48 -4.43 9.12
CA PHE A 55 2.39 -3.75 7.83
C PHE A 55 1.28 -2.71 7.82
N SER A 56 0.11 -3.01 8.36
CA SER A 56 -0.96 -2.02 8.49
C SER A 56 -0.49 -0.77 9.24
N LEU A 57 0.17 -0.92 10.39
CA LEU A 57 0.70 0.20 11.16
C LEU A 57 1.78 0.98 10.40
N VAL A 58 2.70 0.29 9.73
CA VAL A 58 3.73 0.93 8.90
C VAL A 58 3.10 1.73 7.76
N ALA A 59 2.07 1.21 7.10
CA ALA A 59 1.33 1.95 6.08
C ALA A 59 0.67 3.21 6.64
N LEU A 60 -0.06 3.10 7.76
CA LEU A 60 -0.74 4.24 8.38
C LEU A 60 0.27 5.33 8.79
N ILE A 61 1.36 4.94 9.46
CA ILE A 61 2.39 5.87 9.91
C ILE A 61 3.11 6.49 8.71
N SER A 62 3.50 5.70 7.71
CA SER A 62 4.20 6.22 6.53
C SER A 62 3.31 7.10 5.66
N GLY A 63 2.01 6.79 5.54
CA GLY A 63 1.04 7.64 4.85
C GLY A 63 0.88 9.00 5.54
N LEU A 64 0.70 8.99 6.87
CA LEU A 64 0.66 10.23 7.66
C LEU A 64 1.98 11.01 7.59
N TRP A 65 3.10 10.31 7.74
CA TRP A 65 4.43 10.92 7.64
C TRP A 65 4.63 11.56 6.27
N ASN A 66 4.33 10.87 5.17
CA ASN A 66 4.46 11.40 3.82
C ASN A 66 3.62 12.67 3.61
N PHE A 67 2.47 12.78 4.28
CA PHE A 67 1.60 13.95 4.16
C PHE A 67 2.18 15.18 4.87
N PHE A 68 2.78 14.98 6.05
CA PHE A 68 3.31 16.06 6.89
C PHE A 68 4.82 16.27 6.73
N ALA A 69 5.53 15.39 6.03
CA ALA A 69 6.97 15.43 5.95
C ALA A 69 7.43 16.68 5.16
N PRO A 70 8.41 17.43 5.70
CA PRO A 70 8.92 18.64 5.06
C PRO A 70 9.60 18.35 3.72
N ASP A 71 10.07 17.12 3.52
CA ASP A 71 10.65 16.61 2.27
C ASP A 71 9.70 16.73 1.06
N PHE A 72 8.38 16.82 1.27
CA PHE A 72 7.37 16.94 0.21
C PHE A 72 6.62 18.28 0.20
N GLY A 73 6.89 19.15 1.18
CA GLY A 73 6.13 20.38 1.40
C GLY A 73 6.92 21.68 1.22
N ALA A 74 8.24 21.61 0.98
CA ALA A 74 9.04 22.79 1.26
C ALA A 74 8.96 23.92 0.24
N ASN A 75 8.88 23.72 -1.09
CA ASN A 75 8.94 24.91 -1.97
C ASN A 75 8.28 24.91 -3.37
N TYR A 76 8.09 23.81 -4.14
CA TYR A 76 7.75 24.00 -5.59
C TYR A 76 6.92 22.92 -6.32
N SER A 77 6.42 21.86 -5.68
CA SER A 77 5.78 20.73 -6.37
C SER A 77 4.28 20.54 -6.06
N PRO A 78 3.48 19.86 -6.92
CA PRO A 78 2.06 19.68 -6.69
C PRO A 78 1.84 18.73 -5.50
N THR A 79 1.57 19.33 -4.35
CA THR A 79 1.21 18.71 -3.06
C THR A 79 0.14 17.61 -3.19
N ILE A 80 -0.67 17.64 -4.25
CA ILE A 80 -1.67 16.62 -4.53
C ILE A 80 -1.04 15.29 -5.00
N ILE A 81 -0.15 15.31 -5.98
CA ILE A 81 0.41 14.07 -6.59
C ILE A 81 1.62 13.56 -5.80
N GLY A 82 2.43 14.49 -5.26
CA GLY A 82 3.63 14.13 -4.51
C GLY A 82 3.41 13.75 -3.06
N ALA A 83 2.35 14.26 -2.42
CA ALA A 83 2.10 14.05 -0.99
C ALA A 83 0.71 13.47 -0.72
N LEU A 84 -0.36 14.19 -1.07
CA LEU A 84 -1.72 13.84 -0.68
C LEU A 84 -2.17 12.48 -1.22
N LEU A 85 -2.14 12.28 -2.55
CA LEU A 85 -2.66 11.06 -3.17
C LEU A 85 -1.90 9.80 -2.70
N PRO A 86 -0.56 9.79 -2.69
CA PRO A 86 0.20 8.66 -2.13
C PRO A 86 -0.04 8.44 -0.64
N SER A 87 -0.19 9.49 0.15
CA SER A 87 -0.52 9.39 1.57
C SER A 87 -1.88 8.75 1.81
N VAL A 88 -2.90 9.19 1.07
CA VAL A 88 -4.25 8.62 1.15
C VAL A 88 -4.23 7.15 0.72
N VAL A 89 -3.57 6.84 -0.39
CA VAL A 89 -3.45 5.44 -0.87
C VAL A 89 -2.73 4.58 0.15
N MET A 90 -1.62 5.05 0.72
CA MET A 90 -0.89 4.30 1.74
C MET A 90 -1.73 4.10 3.01
N PHE A 91 -2.51 5.10 3.41
CA PHE A 91 -3.42 4.99 4.55
C PHE A 91 -4.51 3.95 4.29
N CYS A 92 -5.14 3.99 3.10
CA CYS A 92 -6.10 2.99 2.67
C CYS A 92 -5.48 1.59 2.63
N ASN A 93 -4.25 1.44 2.13
CA ASN A 93 -3.56 0.16 2.09
C ASN A 93 -3.41 -0.46 3.48
N GLY A 94 -3.12 0.35 4.49
CA GLY A 94 -3.04 -0.13 5.87
C GLY A 94 -4.35 -0.76 6.33
N ILE A 95 -5.46 -0.03 6.12
CA ILE A 95 -6.81 -0.51 6.46
C ILE A 95 -7.17 -1.77 5.68
N ILE A 96 -6.84 -1.84 4.38
CA ILE A 96 -7.14 -3.00 3.54
C ILE A 96 -6.36 -4.24 4.02
N ILE A 97 -5.09 -4.07 4.37
CA ILE A 97 -4.23 -5.16 4.85
C ILE A 97 -4.75 -5.77 6.14
N TYR A 98 -5.20 -4.93 7.08
CA TYR A 98 -5.68 -5.38 8.39
C TYR A 98 -6.97 -4.64 8.78
N PRO A 99 -8.13 -5.04 8.23
CA PRO A 99 -9.41 -4.39 8.50
C PRO A 99 -9.79 -4.41 9.98
N GLU A 100 -9.28 -5.36 10.76
CA GLU A 100 -9.47 -5.45 12.20
C GLU A 100 -8.92 -4.21 12.94
N ILE A 101 -8.04 -3.41 12.32
CA ILE A 101 -7.61 -2.11 12.86
C ILE A 101 -8.78 -1.13 13.02
N LEU A 102 -9.86 -1.33 12.27
CA LEU A 102 -11.10 -0.56 12.43
C LEU A 102 -11.77 -0.81 13.79
N GLY A 103 -11.42 -1.91 14.49
CA GLY A 103 -11.82 -2.16 15.87
C GLY A 103 -11.29 -1.12 16.86
N LEU A 104 -10.25 -0.35 16.49
CA LEU A 104 -9.78 0.80 17.27
C LEU A 104 -10.72 2.00 17.18
N PHE A 105 -11.67 1.98 16.25
CA PHE A 105 -12.64 3.05 16.03
C PHE A 105 -14.03 2.61 16.52
N ASN A 106 -14.82 3.56 17.02
CA ASN A 106 -16.19 3.33 17.52
C ASN A 106 -17.22 3.22 16.38
N PHE A 107 -17.03 2.25 15.48
CA PHE A 107 -18.04 1.86 14.49
C PHE A 107 -18.88 0.68 15.00
N ASP A 108 -20.15 0.61 14.58
CA ASP A 108 -20.97 -0.58 14.77
C ASP A 108 -20.49 -1.76 13.89
N ASP A 109 -20.92 -2.96 14.24
CA ASP A 109 -20.47 -4.19 13.57
C ASP A 109 -20.97 -4.29 12.12
N GLU A 110 -22.13 -3.70 11.81
CA GLU A 110 -22.67 -3.67 10.45
C GLU A 110 -21.77 -2.85 9.51
N THR A 111 -21.36 -1.68 9.97
CA THR A 111 -20.47 -0.75 9.27
C THR A 111 -19.08 -1.38 9.10
N LYS A 112 -18.54 -2.02 10.14
CA LYS A 112 -17.25 -2.75 10.05
C LYS A 112 -17.30 -3.85 8.99
N ASN A 113 -18.37 -4.63 8.95
CA ASN A 113 -18.55 -5.70 7.96
C ASN A 113 -18.67 -5.14 6.53
N LYS A 114 -19.43 -4.06 6.32
CA LYS A 114 -19.52 -3.39 5.02
C LYS A 114 -18.16 -2.88 4.54
N ILE A 115 -17.38 -2.27 5.43
CA ILE A 115 -16.02 -1.81 5.10
C ILE A 115 -15.13 -3.00 4.77
N LYS A 116 -15.15 -4.08 5.56
CA LYS A 116 -14.34 -5.27 5.28
C LYS A 116 -14.61 -5.86 3.88
N ILE A 117 -15.89 -6.07 3.54
CA ILE A 117 -16.29 -6.59 2.21
C ILE A 117 -15.85 -5.65 1.09
N PHE A 118 -16.02 -4.34 1.29
CA PHE A 118 -15.56 -3.35 0.33
C PHE A 118 -14.03 -3.43 0.13
N MET A 119 -13.27 -3.46 1.22
CA MET A 119 -11.81 -3.50 1.16
C MET A 119 -11.28 -4.78 0.51
N GLU A 120 -11.87 -5.94 0.80
CA GLU A 120 -11.52 -7.20 0.13
C GLU A 120 -11.73 -7.11 -1.38
N LYS A 121 -12.87 -6.55 -1.82
CA LYS A 121 -13.18 -6.39 -3.26
C LYS A 121 -12.25 -5.42 -3.99
N TYR A 122 -11.84 -4.33 -3.32
CA TYR A 122 -11.03 -3.28 -3.92
C TYR A 122 -9.53 -3.40 -3.63
N SER A 123 -9.10 -4.40 -2.86
CA SER A 123 -7.70 -4.67 -2.55
C SER A 123 -6.80 -4.71 -3.80
N PRO A 124 -7.14 -5.47 -4.87
CA PRO A 124 -6.31 -5.48 -6.08
C PRO A 124 -6.20 -4.10 -6.75
N VAL A 125 -7.27 -3.30 -6.71
CA VAL A 125 -7.29 -1.95 -7.28
C VAL A 125 -6.37 -1.02 -6.49
N ALA A 126 -6.42 -1.09 -5.16
CA ALA A 126 -5.51 -0.33 -4.29
C ALA A 126 -4.05 -0.74 -4.51
N GLY A 127 -3.81 -2.04 -4.72
CA GLY A 127 -2.50 -2.58 -5.05
C GLY A 127 -1.94 -2.00 -6.35
N ILE A 128 -2.70 -2.09 -7.45
CA ILE A 128 -2.29 -1.52 -8.75
C ILE A 128 -2.09 0.00 -8.66
N THR A 129 -2.98 0.71 -7.95
CA THR A 129 -2.85 2.16 -7.73
C THR A 129 -1.54 2.50 -7.02
N SER A 130 -1.14 1.70 -6.03
CA SER A 130 0.12 1.88 -5.30
C SER A 130 1.34 1.65 -6.19
N ILE A 131 1.30 0.63 -7.06
CA ILE A 131 2.37 0.36 -8.03
C ILE A 131 2.52 1.55 -8.99
N ILE A 132 1.41 2.04 -9.55
CA ILE A 132 1.41 3.19 -10.47
C ILE A 132 1.99 4.41 -9.77
N LEU A 133 1.55 4.71 -8.55
CA LEU A 133 2.07 5.86 -7.79
C LEU A 133 3.56 5.72 -7.48
N GLY A 134 4.03 4.51 -7.14
CA GLY A 134 5.45 4.23 -6.96
C GLY A 134 6.26 4.55 -8.22
N PHE A 135 5.80 4.11 -9.40
CA PHE A 135 6.46 4.43 -10.67
C PHE A 135 6.36 5.91 -11.04
N LEU A 136 5.23 6.57 -10.77
CA LEU A 136 5.10 8.02 -10.97
C LEU A 136 6.11 8.79 -10.11
N HIS A 137 6.34 8.38 -8.88
CA HIS A 137 7.33 8.99 -8.00
C HIS A 137 8.77 8.78 -8.48
N ILE A 138 9.06 7.65 -9.11
CA ILE A 138 10.35 7.40 -9.74
C ILE A 138 10.51 8.29 -10.99
N ALA A 139 9.51 8.29 -11.88
CA ALA A 139 9.56 8.99 -13.16
C ALA A 139 9.58 10.51 -13.00
N PHE A 140 8.76 11.05 -12.09
CA PHE A 140 8.63 12.47 -11.82
C PHE A 140 9.39 12.88 -10.56
N PHE A 141 10.40 12.11 -10.13
CA PHE A 141 11.19 12.40 -8.93
C PHE A 141 11.65 13.86 -8.86
N LYS A 142 12.08 14.42 -10.00
CA LYS A 142 12.50 15.83 -10.07
C LYS A 142 11.36 16.83 -9.84
N THR A 143 10.16 16.57 -10.35
CA THR A 143 8.99 17.48 -10.24
C THR A 143 8.19 17.25 -8.96
N ILE A 144 8.34 16.08 -8.34
CA ILE A 144 7.67 15.73 -7.07
C ILE A 144 8.50 16.25 -5.89
N LEU A 145 9.84 16.24 -6.00
CA LEU A 145 10.74 16.69 -4.93
C LEU A 145 11.29 18.11 -5.08
N PHE A 146 11.28 18.67 -6.28
CA PHE A 146 11.80 20.00 -6.60
C PHE A 146 10.80 20.76 -7.46
#